data_AF-A0A9X1Q939-F1
#
_entry.id   AF-A0A9X1Q939-F1
#
_cell.length_a   1.000
_cell.length_b   1.000
_cell.length_c   1.000
_cell.angle_alpha   90.00
_cell.angle_beta   90.00
_cell.angle_gamma   90.00
#
_symmetry.space_group_name_H-M   'P 1'
#
loop_
_entity.id
_entity.type
_entity.pdbx_description
1 polymer ?
#
loop_
_entity_poly.entity_id
_entity_poly.type
_entity_poly.pdbx_seq_one_letter_code
_entity_poly.pdbx_strand_id
1 'polypeptide(L)'
;MIKTITINEFFLLPVATPLADVRTPAEFAHGHIPGAFNLPLFSNEERVVVGTTYKQVGREEAILLGFDLTGPKWSGFIKQALEVAPDKKIAVHCWRGGMRSGAMAWALDLYGFEVYLIQGGYKNFRRWGLDQFQQPANVVVLGGRTGSGKTRILQELALLGEQVIDLEDLAQHQGSSYGTMNKLIQPTQEQFENNLAFQLKDIHRTKRLWLEDESRNIGRLTIPTPVFNQMSQAMLIDIHVDLEQRVRALTLEYGLLDKEFLTTCTSRIHKRLGPVQTKQAIAAINEGNMEEFIRIVLVYYDKTYHKDLGKRNAENVFSMNITSAEIAENAKQILIFIKNISAKTLA
;
A
#
# COMPACT_ATOMS: atom_id res chain seq x y z
N MET A 1 34.80 -2.81 -7.52
CA MET A 1 34.14 -3.65 -8.54
C MET A 1 32.63 -3.39 -8.54
N ILE A 2 32.12 -2.74 -9.59
CA ILE A 2 30.68 -2.52 -9.80
C ILE A 2 30.07 -3.77 -10.46
N LYS A 3 29.03 -4.35 -9.86
CA LYS A 3 28.26 -5.47 -10.40
C LYS A 3 26.91 -4.98 -10.89
N THR A 4 26.61 -5.13 -12.18
CA THR A 4 25.29 -4.83 -12.71
C THR A 4 24.37 -6.01 -12.48
N ILE A 5 23.23 -5.79 -11.83
CA ILE A 5 22.26 -6.84 -11.49
C ILE A 5 20.83 -6.43 -11.87
N THR A 6 19.99 -7.40 -12.17
CA THR A 6 18.55 -7.22 -12.34
C THR A 6 17.85 -6.97 -11.01
N ILE A 7 16.59 -6.53 -11.06
CA ILE A 7 15.79 -6.34 -9.85
C ILE A 7 15.51 -7.66 -9.11
N ASN A 8 15.36 -8.77 -9.84
CA ASN A 8 15.16 -10.08 -9.24
C ASN A 8 16.43 -10.55 -8.51
N GLU A 9 17.60 -10.37 -9.11
CA GLU A 9 18.87 -10.69 -8.45
C GLU A 9 19.10 -9.82 -7.20
N PHE A 10 18.68 -8.55 -7.21
CA PHE A 10 18.73 -7.69 -6.03
C PHE A 10 17.92 -8.28 -4.87
N PHE A 11 16.73 -8.82 -5.12
CA PHE A 11 15.92 -9.45 -4.08
C PHE A 11 16.50 -10.75 -3.52
N LEU A 12 17.46 -11.36 -4.20
CA LEU A 12 18.19 -12.54 -3.73
C LEU A 12 19.44 -12.18 -2.92
N LEU A 13 19.83 -10.91 -2.88
CA LEU A 13 20.91 -10.46 -2.02
C LEU A 13 20.51 -10.59 -0.55
N PRO A 14 21.48 -10.75 0.37
CA PRO A 14 21.21 -10.73 1.79
C PRO A 14 20.43 -9.47 2.17
N VAL A 15 19.41 -9.62 3.04
CA VAL A 15 18.45 -8.58 3.48
C VAL A 15 19.13 -7.28 3.93
N ALA A 16 20.40 -7.36 4.35
CA ALA A 16 21.18 -6.22 4.82
C ALA A 16 21.78 -5.32 3.72
N THR A 17 21.53 -5.53 2.42
CA THR A 17 22.13 -4.67 1.36
C THR A 17 21.28 -3.40 1.15
N PRO A 18 21.73 -2.20 1.56
CA PRO A 18 20.93 -1.00 1.42
C PRO A 18 20.83 -0.57 -0.04
N LEU A 19 19.68 0.00 -0.42
CA LEU A 19 19.40 0.44 -1.79
C LEU A 19 19.31 1.96 -1.86
N ALA A 20 20.27 2.59 -2.53
CA ALA A 20 20.28 4.02 -2.80
C ALA A 20 19.51 4.36 -4.09
N ASP A 21 18.48 5.18 -3.96
CA ASP A 21 17.85 5.87 -5.07
C ASP A 21 18.52 7.23 -5.29
N VAL A 22 19.23 7.38 -6.41
CA VAL A 22 19.97 8.61 -6.73
C VAL A 22 19.16 9.61 -7.57
N ARG A 23 17.86 9.35 -7.74
CA ARG A 23 16.93 10.32 -8.32
C ARG A 23 16.71 11.50 -7.37
N THR A 24 16.04 12.54 -7.86
CA THR A 24 15.79 13.72 -7.04
C THR A 24 14.83 13.43 -5.89
N PRO A 25 14.77 14.28 -4.86
CA PRO A 25 13.80 14.12 -3.77
C PRO A 25 12.35 14.07 -4.24
N ALA A 26 11.96 14.85 -5.27
CA ALA A 26 10.61 14.80 -5.82
C ALA A 26 10.31 13.48 -6.55
N GLU A 27 11.27 12.95 -7.33
CA GLU A 27 11.13 11.64 -7.98
C GLU A 27 10.96 10.53 -6.92
N PHE A 28 11.71 10.58 -5.82
CA PHE A 28 11.65 9.61 -4.72
C PHE A 28 10.34 9.70 -3.93
N ALA A 29 9.91 10.91 -3.58
CA ALA A 29 8.65 11.15 -2.87
C ALA A 29 7.41 10.77 -3.70
N HIS A 30 7.49 10.89 -5.03
CA HIS A 30 6.43 10.42 -5.92
C HIS A 30 6.31 8.90 -5.94
N GLY A 31 7.43 8.19 -5.86
CA GLY A 31 7.44 6.75 -5.72
C GLY A 31 8.85 6.19 -5.81
N HIS A 32 9.16 5.19 -4.99
CA HIS A 32 10.47 4.54 -4.89
C HIS A 32 10.32 3.05 -4.61
N ILE A 33 11.42 2.31 -4.79
CA ILE A 33 11.48 0.88 -4.45
C ILE A 33 11.35 0.77 -2.92
N PRO A 34 10.43 -0.04 -2.38
CA PRO A 34 10.27 -0.18 -0.94
C PRO A 34 11.59 -0.55 -0.25
N GLY A 35 11.89 0.14 0.85
CA GLY A 35 13.15 0.00 1.58
C GLY A 35 14.35 0.78 1.01
N ALA A 36 14.21 1.46 -0.13
CA ALA A 36 15.26 2.34 -0.63
C ALA A 36 15.37 3.62 0.20
N PHE A 37 16.58 4.19 0.26
CA PHE A 37 16.82 5.53 0.80
C PHE A 37 17.25 6.48 -0.33
N ASN A 38 16.94 7.76 -0.19
CA ASN A 38 17.29 8.75 -1.21
C ASN A 38 18.72 9.27 -1.00
N LEU A 39 19.57 9.12 -2.02
CA LEU A 39 20.92 9.70 -2.09
C LEU A 39 21.03 10.54 -3.37
N PRO A 40 20.32 11.68 -3.44
CA PRO A 40 20.06 12.37 -4.70
C PRO A 40 21.33 12.94 -5.32
N LEU A 41 21.65 12.54 -6.55
CA LEU A 41 22.79 13.11 -7.28
C LEU A 41 22.57 14.60 -7.60
N PHE A 42 21.31 14.99 -7.82
CA PHE A 42 20.88 16.35 -8.13
C PHE A 42 19.68 16.75 -7.26
N SER A 43 19.59 18.05 -6.93
CA SER A 43 18.34 18.64 -6.46
C SER A 43 17.26 18.59 -7.56
N ASN A 44 16.01 18.94 -7.21
CA ASN A 44 14.93 19.02 -8.19
C ASN A 44 15.23 20.05 -9.28
N GLU A 45 15.78 21.21 -8.89
CA GLU A 45 16.12 22.33 -9.75
C GLU A 45 17.31 21.98 -10.65
N GLU A 46 18.37 21.44 -10.08
CA GLU A 46 19.55 20.98 -10.82
C GLU A 46 19.19 19.93 -11.89
N ARG A 47 18.30 19.00 -11.54
CA ARG A 47 17.81 17.99 -12.47
C ARG A 47 17.04 18.60 -13.64
N VAL A 48 16.30 19.69 -13.43
CA VAL A 48 15.61 20.41 -14.50
C VAL A 48 16.61 21.08 -15.42
N VAL A 49 17.64 21.74 -14.88
CA VAL A 49 18.69 22.40 -15.68
C VAL A 49 19.45 21.37 -16.51
N VAL A 50 20.00 20.32 -15.88
CA VAL A 50 20.75 19.26 -16.58
C VAL A 50 19.89 18.57 -17.65
N GLY A 51 18.61 18.31 -17.32
CA GLY A 51 17.67 17.71 -18.26
C GLY A 51 17.37 18.60 -19.47
N THR A 52 17.27 19.90 -19.25
CA THR A 52 17.06 20.90 -20.30
C THR A 52 18.29 21.01 -21.20
N THR A 53 19.49 21.13 -20.62
CA THR A 53 20.76 21.15 -21.38
C THR A 53 20.93 19.90 -22.24
N TYR A 54 20.61 18.72 -21.69
CA TYR A 54 20.69 17.46 -22.45
C TYR A 54 19.79 17.47 -23.69
N LYS A 55 18.59 18.05 -23.58
CA LYS A 55 17.61 18.08 -24.67
C LYS A 55 17.90 19.19 -25.68
N GLN A 56 18.34 20.35 -25.23
CA GLN A 56 18.46 21.56 -26.05
C GLN A 56 19.85 21.78 -26.64
N VAL A 57 20.91 21.41 -25.91
CA VAL A 57 22.29 21.67 -26.30
C VAL A 57 22.96 20.39 -26.76
N GLY A 58 22.97 19.38 -25.91
CA GLY A 58 23.66 18.14 -26.21
C GLY A 58 24.00 17.31 -24.99
N ARG A 59 24.39 16.07 -25.26
CA ARG A 59 24.77 15.11 -24.22
C ARG A 59 26.05 15.54 -23.49
N GLU A 60 27.05 16.04 -24.22
CA GLU A 60 28.37 16.34 -23.65
C GLU A 60 28.32 17.53 -22.70
N GLU A 61 27.61 18.60 -23.08
CA GLU A 61 27.41 19.80 -22.26
C GLU A 61 26.62 19.49 -21.00
N ALA A 62 25.62 18.60 -21.09
CA ALA A 62 24.87 18.16 -19.92
C ALA A 62 25.72 17.32 -18.95
N ILE A 63 26.68 16.55 -19.47
CA ILE A 63 27.64 15.81 -18.65
C ILE A 63 28.59 16.77 -17.94
N LEU A 64 29.17 17.74 -18.66
CA LEU A 64 30.05 18.77 -18.08
C LEU A 64 29.34 19.53 -16.97
N LEU A 65 28.14 20.03 -17.23
CA LEU A 65 27.32 20.69 -16.22
C LEU A 65 27.02 19.78 -15.02
N GLY A 66 26.77 18.49 -15.26
CA GLY A 66 26.59 17.51 -14.20
C GLY A 66 27.81 17.40 -13.28
N PHE A 67 29.02 17.43 -13.83
CA PHE A 67 30.26 17.44 -13.05
C PHE A 67 30.42 18.74 -12.26
N ASP A 68 30.15 19.90 -12.87
CA ASP A 68 30.24 21.19 -12.18
C ASP A 68 29.31 21.25 -10.96
N LEU A 69 28.08 20.74 -11.10
CA LEU A 69 27.08 20.72 -10.03
C LEU A 69 27.39 19.70 -8.93
N THR A 70 28.05 18.59 -9.26
CA THR A 70 28.31 17.49 -8.30
C THR A 70 29.69 17.53 -7.67
N GLY A 71 30.67 18.22 -8.28
CA GLY A 71 32.05 18.34 -7.83
C GLY A 71 32.22 18.54 -6.32
N PRO A 72 31.60 19.56 -5.70
CA PRO A 72 31.75 19.79 -4.25
C PRO A 72 30.98 18.80 -3.36
N LYS A 73 30.09 17.96 -3.92
CA LYS A 73 29.15 17.12 -3.17
C LYS A 73 29.64 15.69 -2.93
N TRP A 74 30.65 15.23 -3.68
CA TRP A 74 31.10 13.83 -3.66
C TRP A 74 31.45 13.31 -2.26
N SER A 75 32.22 14.09 -1.49
CA SER A 75 32.58 13.68 -0.12
C SER A 75 31.34 13.52 0.80
N GLY A 76 30.29 14.33 0.57
CA GLY A 76 29.02 14.23 1.28
C GLY A 76 28.25 12.96 0.92
N PHE A 77 28.22 12.59 -0.36
CA PHE A 77 27.57 11.36 -0.80
C PHE A 77 28.22 10.10 -0.19
N ILE A 78 29.55 10.07 -0.13
CA ILE A 78 30.28 8.96 0.50
C ILE A 78 29.97 8.86 1.99
N LYS A 79 29.95 9.99 2.72
CA LYS A 79 29.62 10.01 4.15
C LYS A 79 28.21 9.49 4.42
N GLN A 80 27.21 9.96 3.67
CA GLN A 80 25.83 9.49 3.80
C GLN A 80 25.72 7.99 3.46
N ALA A 81 26.43 7.51 2.45
CA ALA A 81 26.45 6.09 2.12
C ALA A 81 27.08 5.24 3.24
N LEU A 82 28.10 5.74 3.94
CA LEU A 82 28.74 5.06 5.08
C LEU A 82 27.82 4.96 6.30
N GLU A 83 26.95 5.95 6.52
CA GLU A 83 25.97 5.93 7.62
C GLU A 83 24.96 4.79 7.46
N VAL A 84 24.55 4.51 6.22
CA VAL A 84 23.52 3.50 5.91
C VAL A 84 24.15 2.13 5.59
N ALA A 85 25.33 2.12 4.98
CA ALA A 85 26.05 0.91 4.54
C ALA A 85 27.49 0.89 5.10
N PRO A 86 27.68 0.73 6.43
CA PRO A 86 29.01 0.74 7.06
C PRO A 86 29.91 -0.41 6.59
N ASP A 87 29.31 -1.54 6.22
CA ASP A 87 30.02 -2.71 5.65
C ASP A 87 30.45 -2.49 4.18
N LYS A 88 30.23 -1.28 3.65
CA LYS A 88 30.59 -0.88 2.30
C LYS A 88 29.99 -1.76 1.20
N LYS A 89 28.79 -2.29 1.41
CA LYS A 89 27.99 -2.99 0.40
C LYS A 89 26.72 -2.22 0.13
N ILE A 90 26.49 -1.84 -1.13
CA ILE A 90 25.36 -0.95 -1.46
C ILE A 90 24.82 -1.24 -2.87
N ALA A 91 23.50 -1.25 -3.00
CA ALA A 91 22.84 -1.24 -4.30
C ALA A 91 22.47 0.19 -4.69
N VAL A 92 22.54 0.52 -5.97
CA VAL A 92 22.29 1.88 -6.47
C VAL A 92 21.42 1.83 -7.72
N HIS A 93 20.43 2.72 -7.80
CA HIS A 93 19.64 2.88 -9.00
C HIS A 93 19.31 4.35 -9.29
N CYS A 94 18.98 4.63 -10.54
CA CYS A 94 18.29 5.86 -10.92
C CYS A 94 17.02 5.48 -11.71
N TRP A 95 16.46 6.40 -12.50
CA TRP A 95 15.26 6.11 -13.31
C TRP A 95 15.45 4.95 -14.30
N ARG A 96 16.61 4.87 -14.98
CA ARG A 96 16.88 3.90 -16.06
C ARG A 96 18.16 3.08 -15.85
N GLY A 97 18.82 3.18 -14.70
CA GLY A 97 20.12 2.53 -14.49
C GLY A 97 21.22 3.08 -15.42
N GLY A 98 21.13 4.37 -15.80
CA GLY A 98 22.05 5.03 -16.72
C GLY A 98 23.14 5.86 -16.00
N MET A 99 23.56 6.97 -16.62
CA MET A 99 24.72 7.76 -16.16
C MET A 99 24.61 8.28 -14.72
N ARG A 100 23.41 8.64 -14.23
CA ARG A 100 23.25 9.14 -12.85
C ARG A 100 23.69 8.10 -11.80
N SER A 101 23.11 6.91 -11.87
CA SER A 101 23.48 5.81 -10.99
C SER A 101 24.87 5.25 -11.31
N GLY A 102 25.31 5.31 -12.57
CA GLY A 102 26.67 4.93 -12.96
C GLY A 102 27.76 5.82 -12.35
N ALA A 103 27.55 7.15 -12.35
CA ALA A 103 28.47 8.11 -11.74
C ALA A 103 28.54 7.92 -10.22
N MET A 104 27.39 7.76 -9.56
CA MET A 104 27.37 7.45 -8.12
C MET A 104 28.04 6.10 -7.83
N ALA A 105 27.75 5.07 -8.62
CA ALA A 105 28.37 3.77 -8.47
C ALA A 105 29.90 3.84 -8.63
N TRP A 106 30.40 4.59 -9.61
CA TRP A 106 31.83 4.84 -9.79
C TRP A 106 32.47 5.52 -8.58
N ALA A 107 31.85 6.59 -8.05
CA ALA A 107 32.40 7.31 -6.90
C ALA A 107 32.45 6.44 -5.64
N LEU A 108 31.38 5.67 -5.39
CA LEU A 108 31.33 4.71 -4.28
C LEU A 108 32.36 3.59 -4.45
N ASP A 109 32.49 3.04 -5.66
CA ASP A 109 33.47 2.00 -5.98
C ASP A 109 34.90 2.48 -5.78
N LEU A 110 35.20 3.71 -6.23
CA LEU A 110 36.51 4.35 -6.08
C LEU A 110 36.90 4.51 -4.61
N TYR A 111 35.94 4.83 -3.74
CA TYR A 111 36.17 4.88 -2.30
C TYR A 111 36.35 3.49 -1.65
N GLY A 112 35.84 2.43 -2.30
CA GLY A 112 35.98 1.05 -1.86
C GLY A 112 34.67 0.36 -1.44
N PHE A 113 33.52 0.83 -1.92
CA PHE A 113 32.27 0.07 -1.81
C PHE A 113 32.22 -1.09 -2.80
N GLU A 114 31.64 -2.21 -2.38
CA GLU A 114 31.08 -3.21 -3.29
C GLU A 114 29.71 -2.70 -3.76
N VAL A 115 29.63 -2.27 -5.02
CA VAL A 115 28.44 -1.62 -5.57
C VAL A 115 27.65 -2.54 -6.50
N TYR A 116 26.36 -2.65 -6.25
CA TYR A 116 25.38 -3.34 -7.11
C TYR A 116 24.54 -2.33 -7.89
N LEU A 117 24.76 -2.21 -9.20
CA LEU A 117 24.01 -1.29 -10.05
C LEU A 117 22.74 -1.97 -10.58
N ILE A 118 21.56 -1.44 -10.25
CA ILE A 118 20.28 -2.01 -10.73
C ILE A 118 20.09 -1.70 -12.23
N GLN A 119 20.12 -2.75 -13.04
CA GLN A 119 19.95 -2.71 -14.48
C GLN A 119 18.56 -2.19 -14.86
N GLY A 120 18.52 -1.14 -15.69
CA GLY A 120 17.27 -0.49 -16.12
C GLY A 120 16.57 0.30 -15.01
N GLY A 121 17.14 0.35 -13.80
CA GLY A 121 16.73 1.18 -12.69
C GLY A 121 15.26 1.04 -12.28
N TYR A 122 14.71 2.12 -11.75
CA TYR A 122 13.35 2.18 -11.22
C TYR A 122 12.28 1.89 -12.29
N LYS A 123 12.52 2.22 -13.56
CA LYS A 123 11.61 1.88 -14.66
C LYS A 123 11.42 0.35 -14.78
N ASN A 124 12.49 -0.42 -14.67
CA ASN A 124 12.40 -1.88 -14.72
C ASN A 124 11.74 -2.44 -13.46
N PHE A 125 11.97 -1.84 -12.29
CA PHE A 125 11.22 -2.18 -11.07
C PHE A 125 9.70 -1.94 -11.26
N ARG A 126 9.29 -0.80 -11.83
CA ARG A 126 7.87 -0.54 -12.11
C ARG A 126 7.26 -1.58 -13.04
N ARG A 127 7.98 -1.97 -14.10
CA ARG A 127 7.55 -3.05 -14.99
C ARG A 127 7.41 -4.38 -14.23
N TRP A 128 8.42 -4.74 -13.45
CA TRP A 128 8.40 -5.92 -12.60
C TRP A 128 7.20 -5.93 -11.65
N GLY A 129 6.87 -4.77 -11.06
CA GLY A 129 5.72 -4.65 -10.15
C GLY A 129 4.38 -4.84 -10.85
N LEU A 130 4.22 -4.28 -12.05
CA LEU A 130 3.04 -4.52 -12.88
C LEU A 130 2.90 -6.00 -13.27
N ASP A 131 4.01 -6.69 -13.52
CA ASP A 131 4.01 -8.13 -13.81
C ASP A 131 3.57 -8.95 -12.59
N GLN A 132 3.83 -8.51 -11.34
CA GLN A 132 3.35 -9.19 -10.12
C GLN A 132 1.82 -9.21 -10.01
N PHE A 133 1.14 -8.18 -10.53
CA PHE A 133 -0.32 -8.08 -10.50
C PHE A 133 -1.01 -9.07 -11.43
N GLN A 134 -0.33 -9.44 -12.53
CA GLN A 134 -0.87 -10.38 -13.54
C GLN A 134 -0.79 -11.83 -13.09
N GLN A 135 0.07 -12.13 -12.12
CA GLN A 135 0.25 -13.49 -11.65
C GLN A 135 -0.96 -13.94 -10.82
N PRO A 136 -1.58 -15.09 -11.14
CA PRO A 136 -2.72 -15.60 -10.40
C PRO A 136 -2.30 -15.95 -8.97
N ALA A 137 -3.14 -15.61 -8.00
CA ALA A 137 -3.02 -16.02 -6.61
C ALA A 137 -4.32 -16.71 -6.15
N ASN A 138 -4.21 -17.64 -5.20
CA ASN A 138 -5.37 -18.24 -4.54
C ASN A 138 -5.98 -17.26 -3.53
N VAL A 139 -6.65 -16.23 -4.05
CA VAL A 139 -7.25 -15.15 -3.25
C VAL A 139 -8.50 -15.65 -2.53
N VAL A 140 -8.60 -15.30 -1.25
CA VAL A 140 -9.82 -15.35 -0.44
C VAL A 140 -10.04 -13.97 0.15
N VAL A 141 -11.26 -13.46 0.04
CA VAL A 141 -11.61 -12.13 0.51
C VAL A 141 -12.37 -12.27 1.83
N LEU A 142 -11.98 -11.48 2.84
CA LEU A 142 -12.74 -11.31 4.07
C LEU A 142 -13.68 -10.11 3.92
N GLY A 143 -14.96 -10.40 3.78
CA GLY A 143 -16.06 -9.43 3.71
C GLY A 143 -16.76 -9.26 5.05
N GLY A 144 -17.48 -8.16 5.16
CA GLY A 144 -18.27 -7.85 6.34
C GLY A 144 -18.51 -6.35 6.43
N ARG A 145 -19.66 -6.00 7.00
CA ARG A 145 -20.10 -4.61 7.13
C ARG A 145 -19.10 -3.78 7.97
N THR A 146 -19.18 -2.46 7.86
CA THR A 146 -18.29 -1.53 8.58
C THR A 146 -18.38 -1.74 10.09
N GLY A 147 -17.24 -1.83 10.78
CA GLY A 147 -17.20 -2.11 12.22
C GLY A 147 -17.22 -3.60 12.59
N SER A 148 -17.22 -4.52 11.63
CA SER A 148 -17.15 -5.97 11.91
C SER A 148 -15.76 -6.49 12.34
N GLY A 149 -14.75 -5.62 12.48
CA GLY A 149 -13.42 -6.02 12.98
C GLY A 149 -12.53 -6.78 11.97
N LYS A 150 -12.81 -6.68 10.67
CA LYS A 150 -12.11 -7.40 9.58
C LYS A 150 -10.59 -7.27 9.66
N THR A 151 -10.08 -6.05 9.73
CA THR A 151 -8.63 -5.75 9.78
C THR A 151 -7.95 -6.47 10.94
N ARG A 152 -8.57 -6.50 12.12
CA ARG A 152 -8.04 -7.21 13.30
C ARG A 152 -8.08 -8.73 13.12
N ILE A 153 -9.13 -9.25 12.47
CA ILE A 153 -9.22 -10.68 12.14
C ILE A 153 -8.13 -11.07 11.13
N LEU A 154 -7.88 -10.25 10.12
CA LEU A 154 -6.80 -10.45 9.14
C LEU A 154 -5.43 -10.47 9.83
N GLN A 155 -5.18 -9.59 10.80
CA GLN A 155 -3.96 -9.60 11.60
C GLN A 155 -3.81 -10.91 12.40
N GLU A 156 -4.87 -11.40 13.03
CA GLU A 156 -4.84 -12.69 13.73
C GLU A 156 -4.63 -13.87 12.77
N LEU A 157 -5.20 -13.82 11.55
CA LEU A 157 -4.94 -14.83 10.52
C LEU A 157 -3.45 -14.84 10.12
N ALA A 158 -2.82 -13.67 10.00
CA ALA A 158 -1.38 -13.58 9.74
C ALA A 158 -0.55 -14.19 10.89
N LEU A 159 -0.93 -13.95 12.14
CA LEU A 159 -0.28 -14.57 13.31
C LEU A 159 -0.44 -16.10 13.34
N LEU A 160 -1.52 -16.63 12.77
CA LEU A 160 -1.76 -18.06 12.60
C LEU A 160 -1.01 -18.66 11.38
N GLY A 161 -0.19 -17.86 10.68
CA GLY A 161 0.66 -18.30 9.56
C GLY A 161 -0.01 -18.25 8.19
N GLU A 162 -1.18 -17.60 8.07
CA GLU A 162 -1.78 -17.32 6.77
C GLU A 162 -1.08 -16.17 6.06
N GLN A 163 -1.19 -16.14 4.73
CA GLN A 163 -0.70 -15.00 3.93
C GLN A 163 -1.78 -13.94 3.89
N VAL A 164 -1.44 -12.72 4.29
CA VAL A 164 -2.36 -11.60 4.37
C VAL A 164 -1.68 -10.39 3.75
N ILE A 165 -2.40 -9.67 2.89
CA ILE A 165 -1.99 -8.35 2.43
C ILE A 165 -3.06 -7.37 2.91
N ASP A 166 -2.65 -6.42 3.73
CA ASP A 166 -3.52 -5.39 4.29
C ASP A 166 -3.58 -4.19 3.33
N LEU A 167 -4.62 -4.14 2.51
CA LEU A 167 -4.79 -3.10 1.49
C LEU A 167 -5.08 -1.74 2.11
N GLU A 168 -5.73 -1.68 3.27
CA GLU A 168 -6.04 -0.44 3.98
C GLU A 168 -4.77 0.19 4.56
N ASP A 169 -3.87 -0.61 5.13
CA ASP A 169 -2.56 -0.17 5.61
C ASP A 169 -1.67 0.26 4.43
N LEU A 170 -1.61 -0.51 3.36
CA LEU A 170 -0.89 -0.10 2.14
C LEU A 170 -1.40 1.23 1.58
N ALA A 171 -2.71 1.46 1.66
CA ALA A 171 -3.37 2.69 1.23
C ALA A 171 -3.32 3.82 2.27
N GLN A 172 -2.90 3.52 3.51
CA GLN A 172 -3.03 4.37 4.69
C GLN A 172 -4.44 4.98 4.77
N HIS A 173 -5.48 4.13 4.66
CA HIS A 173 -6.87 4.55 4.60
C HIS A 173 -7.86 3.40 4.89
N GLN A 174 -8.81 3.61 5.81
CA GLN A 174 -9.78 2.61 6.28
C GLN A 174 -11.04 2.45 5.39
N GLY A 175 -10.88 2.41 4.06
CA GLY A 175 -11.97 2.09 3.11
C GLY A 175 -13.23 2.98 3.11
N SER A 176 -13.29 4.06 3.90
CA SER A 176 -14.54 4.80 4.17
C SER A 176 -14.40 6.31 3.94
N SER A 177 -15.52 7.06 3.96
CA SER A 177 -15.45 8.54 3.88
C SER A 177 -14.70 9.16 5.07
N TYR A 178 -14.49 8.40 6.15
CA TYR A 178 -13.75 8.80 7.34
C TYR A 178 -12.35 8.17 7.39
N GLY A 179 -11.95 7.46 6.33
CA GLY A 179 -10.85 6.50 6.36
C GLY A 179 -9.46 7.08 6.55
N THR A 180 -9.27 8.39 6.37
CA THR A 180 -8.01 9.07 6.73
C THR A 180 -7.86 9.28 8.23
N MET A 181 -8.95 9.17 9.00
CA MET A 181 -8.99 9.40 10.45
C MET A 181 -8.35 10.73 10.90
N ASN A 182 -8.33 11.73 10.01
CA ASN A 182 -7.63 13.02 10.17
C ASN A 182 -6.10 12.93 10.45
N LYS A 183 -5.49 11.75 10.32
CA LYS A 183 -4.07 11.51 10.67
C LYS A 183 -3.28 10.74 9.60
N LEU A 184 -3.97 9.93 8.79
CA LEU A 184 -3.34 9.10 7.78
C LEU A 184 -3.15 9.89 6.48
N ILE A 185 -1.96 9.73 5.89
CA ILE A 185 -1.59 10.36 4.63
C ILE A 185 -1.48 9.26 3.58
N GLN A 186 -2.42 9.25 2.62
CA GLN A 186 -2.38 8.27 1.55
C GLN A 186 -1.11 8.46 0.70
N PRO A 187 -0.40 7.37 0.34
CA PRO A 187 0.69 7.44 -0.62
C PRO A 187 0.20 7.94 -1.98
N THR A 188 1.12 8.15 -2.92
CA THR A 188 0.75 8.31 -4.32
C THR A 188 0.21 6.97 -4.86
N GLN A 189 -0.54 7.02 -5.98
CA GLN A 189 -0.96 5.81 -6.69
C GLN A 189 0.24 4.91 -7.02
N GLU A 190 1.34 5.52 -7.46
CA GLU A 190 2.56 4.83 -7.81
C GLU A 190 3.21 4.14 -6.60
N GLN A 191 3.31 4.82 -5.45
CA GLN A 191 3.90 4.20 -4.26
C GLN A 191 2.99 3.10 -3.67
N PHE A 192 1.67 3.28 -3.72
CA PHE A 192 0.72 2.22 -3.36
C PHE A 192 0.94 0.95 -4.20
N GLU A 193 1.04 1.11 -5.52
CA GLU A 193 1.34 -0.01 -6.42
C GLU A 193 2.70 -0.65 -6.12
N ASN A 194 3.73 0.14 -5.84
CA ASN A 194 5.04 -0.39 -5.49
C ASN A 194 5.00 -1.24 -4.22
N ASN A 195 4.35 -0.74 -3.17
CA ASN A 195 4.24 -1.45 -1.90
C ASN A 195 3.42 -2.73 -2.06
N LEU A 196 2.30 -2.69 -2.80
CA LEU A 196 1.48 -3.85 -3.10
C LEU A 196 2.25 -4.91 -3.90
N ALA A 197 2.95 -4.51 -4.96
CA ALA A 197 3.77 -5.41 -5.75
C ALA A 197 4.89 -6.05 -4.92
N PHE A 198 5.47 -5.28 -3.98
CA PHE A 198 6.52 -5.76 -3.09
C PHE A 198 6.00 -6.81 -2.11
N GLN A 199 4.81 -6.64 -1.53
CA GLN A 199 4.20 -7.68 -0.69
C GLN A 199 3.81 -8.93 -1.51
N LEU A 200 3.28 -8.75 -2.72
CA LEU A 200 2.94 -9.84 -3.65
C LEU A 200 4.17 -10.64 -4.13
N LYS A 201 5.39 -10.13 -3.96
CA LYS A 201 6.62 -10.87 -4.25
C LYS A 201 6.78 -12.09 -3.36
N ASP A 202 6.47 -11.91 -2.07
CA ASP A 202 6.82 -12.87 -1.01
C ASP A 202 5.71 -13.90 -0.76
N ILE A 203 4.59 -13.82 -1.49
CA ILE A 203 3.51 -14.79 -1.36
C ILE A 203 3.80 -16.08 -2.14
N HIS A 204 3.52 -17.21 -1.50
CA HIS A 204 3.34 -18.49 -2.15
C HIS A 204 1.97 -18.53 -2.85
N ARG A 205 1.98 -18.35 -4.17
CA ARG A 205 0.78 -18.23 -5.01
C ARG A 205 -0.19 -19.40 -4.95
N THR A 206 0.30 -20.60 -4.63
CA THR A 206 -0.51 -21.83 -4.48
C THR A 206 -1.20 -21.93 -3.12
N LYS A 207 -0.71 -21.19 -2.11
CA LYS A 207 -1.34 -21.07 -0.80
C LYS A 207 -2.35 -19.94 -0.83
N ARG A 208 -3.33 -20.02 0.07
CA ARG A 208 -4.36 -19.00 0.25
C ARG A 208 -3.71 -17.64 0.57
N LEU A 209 -4.21 -16.59 -0.06
CA LEU A 209 -3.91 -15.19 0.23
C LEU A 209 -5.20 -14.50 0.66
N TRP A 210 -5.19 -13.90 1.84
CA TRP A 210 -6.29 -13.10 2.37
C TRP A 210 -6.15 -11.64 1.99
N LEU A 211 -7.27 -11.05 1.58
CA LEU A 211 -7.43 -9.62 1.29
C LEU A 211 -8.71 -9.08 1.93
N GLU A 212 -8.76 -7.78 2.20
CA GLU A 212 -9.99 -7.07 2.54
C GLU A 212 -10.97 -7.03 1.36
N ASP A 213 -12.28 -7.04 1.65
CA ASP A 213 -13.33 -6.76 0.66
C ASP A 213 -13.44 -5.26 0.34
N GLU A 214 -12.35 -4.71 -0.20
CA GLU A 214 -12.32 -3.33 -0.65
C GLU A 214 -12.99 -3.14 -2.01
N SER A 215 -13.58 -1.96 -2.18
CA SER A 215 -14.07 -1.55 -3.49
C SER A 215 -12.91 -1.33 -4.45
N ARG A 216 -13.20 -1.01 -5.72
CA ARG A 216 -12.15 -0.69 -6.70
C ARG A 216 -11.20 0.42 -6.20
N ASN A 217 -11.71 1.33 -5.37
CA ASN A 217 -10.94 2.44 -4.83
C ASN A 217 -10.85 2.35 -3.31
N ILE A 218 -9.68 2.70 -2.77
CA ILE A 218 -9.45 2.91 -1.34
C ILE A 218 -9.07 4.39 -1.15
N GLY A 219 -10.05 5.20 -0.75
CA GLY A 219 -9.90 6.66 -0.80
C GLY A 219 -9.67 7.15 -2.23
N ARG A 220 -8.53 7.81 -2.48
CA ARG A 220 -8.14 8.27 -3.83
C ARG A 220 -7.37 7.24 -4.66
N LEU A 221 -6.96 6.14 -4.05
CA LEU A 221 -6.13 5.11 -4.67
C LEU A 221 -7.02 4.10 -5.39
N THR A 222 -6.55 3.58 -6.52
CA THR A 222 -7.25 2.57 -7.32
C THR A 222 -6.48 1.25 -7.24
N ILE A 223 -7.17 0.17 -6.88
CA ILE A 223 -6.58 -1.17 -6.91
C ILE A 223 -6.30 -1.57 -8.37
N PRO A 224 -5.08 -2.04 -8.71
CA PRO A 224 -4.75 -2.47 -10.06
C PRO A 224 -5.77 -3.46 -10.62
N THR A 225 -6.21 -3.25 -11.86
CA THR A 225 -7.25 -4.08 -12.50
C THR A 225 -7.03 -5.58 -12.43
N PRO A 226 -5.82 -6.11 -12.69
CA PRO A 226 -5.58 -7.54 -12.55
C PRO A 226 -5.82 -8.06 -11.13
N VAL A 227 -5.43 -7.30 -10.10
CA VAL A 227 -5.63 -7.67 -8.69
C VAL A 227 -7.11 -7.60 -8.32
N PHE A 228 -7.78 -6.50 -8.68
CA PHE A 228 -9.20 -6.33 -8.38
C PHE A 228 -10.08 -7.40 -9.06
N ASN A 229 -9.76 -7.78 -10.30
CA ASN A 229 -10.49 -8.83 -11.00
C ASN A 229 -10.37 -10.16 -10.25
N GLN A 230 -9.17 -10.51 -9.76
CA GLN A 230 -8.97 -11.70 -8.92
C GLN A 230 -9.79 -11.61 -7.61
N MET A 231 -9.79 -10.47 -6.92
CA MET A 231 -10.62 -10.25 -5.72
C MET A 231 -12.12 -10.42 -5.98
N SER A 232 -12.60 -9.94 -7.14
CA SER A 232 -14.02 -9.98 -7.50
C SER A 232 -14.52 -11.39 -7.82
N GLN A 233 -13.63 -12.27 -8.28
CA GLN A 233 -13.94 -13.67 -8.62
C GLN A 233 -13.63 -14.63 -7.46
N ALA A 234 -12.84 -14.20 -6.48
CA ALA A 234 -12.44 -14.97 -5.32
C ALA A 234 -13.62 -15.37 -4.42
N MET A 235 -13.41 -16.44 -3.65
CA MET A 235 -14.25 -16.81 -2.52
C MET A 235 -14.33 -15.64 -1.52
N LEU A 236 -15.54 -15.27 -1.13
CA LEU A 236 -15.82 -14.28 -0.10
C LEU A 236 -16.32 -14.97 1.16
N ILE A 237 -15.63 -14.74 2.28
CA ILE A 237 -16.15 -15.05 3.61
C ILE A 237 -16.81 -13.79 4.16
N ASP A 238 -18.13 -13.74 4.14
CA ASP A 238 -18.93 -12.60 4.59
C ASP A 238 -19.29 -12.76 6.08
N ILE A 239 -18.58 -12.03 6.95
CA ILE A 239 -18.80 -12.11 8.39
C ILE A 239 -19.92 -11.18 8.86
N HIS A 240 -20.83 -11.71 9.67
CA HIS A 240 -21.94 -10.99 10.26
C HIS A 240 -21.68 -10.76 11.75
N VAL A 241 -21.69 -9.49 12.14
CA VAL A 241 -21.50 -9.03 13.52
C VAL A 241 -22.72 -8.21 13.90
N ASP A 242 -23.17 -8.37 15.14
CA ASP A 242 -24.32 -7.64 15.66
C ASP A 242 -24.14 -6.11 15.57
N LEU A 243 -25.24 -5.40 15.31
CA LEU A 243 -25.23 -3.95 15.13
C LEU A 243 -24.69 -3.24 16.37
N GLU A 244 -25.08 -3.67 17.57
CA GLU A 244 -24.65 -3.02 18.82
C GLU A 244 -23.15 -3.21 19.06
N GLN A 245 -22.61 -4.38 18.71
CA GLN A 245 -21.18 -4.63 18.78
C GLN A 245 -20.41 -3.72 17.81
N ARG A 246 -20.90 -3.57 16.58
CA ARG A 246 -20.30 -2.69 15.57
C ARG A 246 -20.34 -1.22 16.00
N VAL A 247 -21.47 -0.76 16.53
CA VAL A 247 -21.62 0.62 17.05
C VAL A 247 -20.61 0.86 18.17
N ARG A 248 -20.54 -0.01 19.18
CA ARG A 248 -19.56 0.13 20.28
C ARG A 248 -18.11 0.19 19.77
N ALA A 249 -17.74 -0.71 18.86
CA ALA A 249 -16.39 -0.76 18.30
C ALA A 249 -16.03 0.53 17.56
N LEU A 250 -16.94 1.01 16.71
CA LEU A 250 -16.74 2.25 15.95
C LEU A 250 -16.76 3.49 16.85
N THR A 251 -17.52 3.49 17.94
CA THR A 251 -17.52 4.61 18.90
C THR A 251 -16.16 4.75 19.57
N LEU A 252 -15.52 3.63 19.93
CA LEU A 252 -14.17 3.65 20.48
C LEU A 252 -13.13 4.14 19.45
N GLU A 253 -13.32 3.82 18.18
CA GLU A 253 -12.38 4.13 17.11
C GLU A 253 -12.52 5.57 16.58
N TYR A 254 -13.76 6.03 16.36
CA TYR A 254 -14.07 7.31 15.73
C TYR A 254 -14.55 8.37 16.72
N GLY A 255 -15.04 7.99 17.91
CA GLY A 255 -15.68 8.92 18.85
C GLY A 255 -14.75 9.95 19.48
N LEU A 256 -13.43 9.73 19.40
CA LEU A 256 -12.39 10.66 19.88
C LEU A 256 -11.82 11.55 18.75
N LEU A 257 -12.29 11.39 17.52
CA LEU A 257 -11.81 12.20 16.40
C LEU A 257 -12.38 13.62 16.45
N ASP A 258 -11.69 14.52 15.76
CA ASP A 258 -12.09 15.91 15.63
C ASP A 258 -13.50 16.05 15.03
N LYS A 259 -14.35 16.86 15.67
CA LYS A 259 -15.76 17.04 15.30
C LYS A 259 -15.91 17.75 13.95
N GLU A 260 -15.03 18.67 13.61
CA GLU A 260 -15.06 19.38 12.32
C GLU A 260 -14.72 18.42 11.18
N PHE A 261 -13.72 17.56 11.38
CA PHE A 261 -13.41 16.46 10.48
C PHE A 261 -14.60 15.52 10.28
N LEU A 262 -15.22 15.03 11.36
CA LEU A 262 -16.39 14.14 11.28
C LEU A 262 -17.56 14.80 10.55
N THR A 263 -17.83 16.07 10.83
CA THR A 263 -18.89 16.86 10.18
C THR A 263 -18.63 17.05 8.68
N THR A 264 -17.37 17.35 8.32
CA THR A 264 -16.93 17.50 6.93
C THR A 264 -17.10 16.18 6.17
N CYS A 265 -16.67 15.06 6.74
CA CYS A 265 -16.83 13.75 6.14
C CYS A 265 -18.31 13.34 6.00
N THR A 266 -19.13 13.60 7.02
CA THR A 266 -20.58 13.36 6.97
C THR A 266 -21.24 14.14 5.84
N SER A 267 -20.82 15.39 5.64
CA SER A 267 -21.35 16.25 4.57
C SER A 267 -21.01 15.74 3.16
N ARG A 268 -19.87 15.06 2.98
CA ARG A 268 -19.49 14.45 1.68
C ARG A 268 -20.45 13.34 1.25
N ILE A 269 -21.05 12.63 2.19
CA ILE A 269 -21.99 11.54 1.91
C ILE A 269 -23.47 11.99 1.90
N HIS A 270 -23.76 13.29 2.03
CA HIS A 270 -25.14 13.80 2.19
C HIS A 270 -26.11 13.34 1.10
N LYS A 271 -25.67 13.23 -0.17
CA LYS A 271 -26.54 12.80 -1.28
C LYS A 271 -27.03 11.36 -1.11
N ARG A 272 -26.21 10.52 -0.46
CA ARG A 272 -26.49 9.09 -0.28
C ARG A 272 -27.17 8.81 1.05
N LEU A 273 -26.82 9.57 2.09
CA LEU A 273 -27.43 9.50 3.42
C LEU A 273 -28.81 10.20 3.46
N GLY A 274 -29.00 11.25 2.65
CA GLY A 274 -30.22 12.04 2.61
C GLY A 274 -30.21 13.21 3.62
N PRO A 275 -30.99 14.28 3.36
CA PRO A 275 -30.89 15.54 4.08
C PRO A 275 -31.25 15.43 5.56
N VAL A 276 -32.28 14.64 5.90
CA VAL A 276 -32.75 14.46 7.29
C VAL A 276 -31.69 13.75 8.14
N GLN A 277 -31.23 12.58 7.68
CA GLN A 277 -30.21 11.79 8.37
C GLN A 277 -28.87 12.55 8.46
N THR A 278 -28.49 13.29 7.41
CA THR A 278 -27.28 14.13 7.45
C THR A 278 -27.36 15.18 8.56
N LYS A 279 -28.49 15.89 8.66
CA LYS A 279 -28.70 16.90 9.71
C LYS A 279 -28.65 16.28 11.11
N GLN A 280 -29.29 15.12 11.30
CA GLN A 280 -29.28 14.40 12.57
C GLN A 280 -27.88 13.90 12.96
N ALA A 281 -27.13 13.33 12.01
CA ALA A 281 -25.76 12.87 12.24
C ALA A 281 -24.84 14.02 12.66
N ILE A 282 -24.94 15.18 12.00
CA ILE A 282 -24.14 16.36 12.36
C ILE A 282 -24.54 16.90 13.74
N ALA A 283 -25.83 16.92 14.07
CA ALA A 283 -26.29 17.30 15.41
C ALA A 283 -25.72 16.37 16.49
N ALA A 284 -25.78 15.06 16.26
CA ALA A 284 -25.23 14.05 17.16
C ALA A 284 -23.71 14.21 17.38
N ILE A 285 -22.94 14.49 16.32
CA ILE A 285 -21.50 14.81 16.43
C ILE A 285 -21.28 16.02 17.35
N ASN A 286 -22.02 17.11 17.11
CA ASN A 286 -21.86 18.37 17.84
C ASN A 286 -22.21 18.19 19.33
N GLU A 287 -23.28 17.47 19.62
CA GLU A 287 -23.75 17.15 20.99
C GLU A 287 -22.88 16.10 21.69
N GLY A 288 -21.97 15.43 20.98
CA GLY A 288 -21.13 14.37 21.55
C GLY A 288 -21.80 13.00 21.63
N ASN A 289 -22.99 12.84 21.04
CA ASN A 289 -23.70 11.57 20.97
C ASN A 289 -23.15 10.70 19.83
N MET A 290 -21.95 10.15 20.04
CA MET A 290 -21.20 9.44 18.99
C MET A 290 -21.85 8.12 18.58
N GLU A 291 -22.52 7.42 19.50
CA GLU A 291 -23.25 6.19 19.16
C GLU A 291 -24.39 6.47 18.17
N GLU A 292 -25.17 7.53 18.40
CA GLU A 292 -26.25 7.92 17.49
C GLU A 292 -25.71 8.34 16.11
N PHE A 293 -24.64 9.16 16.10
CA PHE A 293 -23.94 9.50 14.87
C PHE A 293 -23.56 8.25 14.06
N ILE A 294 -22.93 7.26 14.72
CA ILE A 294 -22.50 6.02 14.07
C ILE A 294 -23.69 5.22 13.54
N ARG A 295 -24.77 5.06 14.33
CA ARG A 295 -25.98 4.35 13.90
C ARG A 295 -26.54 4.95 12.62
N ILE A 296 -26.67 6.27 12.57
CA ILE A 296 -27.20 6.97 11.40
C ILE A 296 -26.34 6.71 10.17
N VAL A 297 -25.02 6.86 10.31
CA VAL A 297 -24.08 6.69 9.19
C VAL A 297 -23.97 5.24 8.73
N LEU A 298 -24.10 4.27 9.64
CA LEU A 298 -24.10 2.84 9.30
C LEU A 298 -25.24 2.45 8.35
N VAL A 299 -26.39 3.14 8.38
CA VAL A 299 -27.48 2.90 7.41
C VAL A 299 -26.98 3.03 5.97
N TYR A 300 -26.16 4.05 5.70
CA TYR A 300 -25.59 4.28 4.38
C TYR A 300 -24.54 3.20 4.02
N TYR A 301 -23.64 2.86 4.93
CA TYR A 301 -22.60 1.87 4.67
C TYR A 301 -23.17 0.47 4.48
N ASP A 302 -24.13 0.06 5.30
CA ASP A 302 -24.79 -1.25 5.19
C ASP A 302 -25.54 -1.37 3.87
N LYS A 303 -26.26 -0.32 3.45
CA LYS A 303 -26.94 -0.29 2.14
C LYS A 303 -25.95 -0.40 0.98
N THR A 304 -24.80 0.27 1.08
CA THR A 304 -23.77 0.22 0.05
C THR A 304 -23.13 -1.17 -0.03
N TYR A 305 -22.80 -1.74 1.13
CA TYR A 305 -22.25 -3.09 1.24
C TYR A 305 -23.19 -4.14 0.62
N HIS A 306 -24.48 -4.11 0.94
CA HIS A 306 -25.45 -5.03 0.35
C HIS A 306 -25.55 -4.92 -1.18
N LYS A 307 -25.48 -3.69 -1.71
CA LYS A 307 -25.50 -3.46 -3.16
C LYS A 307 -24.26 -4.05 -3.83
N ASP A 308 -23.10 -3.93 -3.20
CA ASP A 308 -21.84 -4.45 -3.75
C ASP A 308 -21.75 -5.98 -3.61
N LEU A 309 -22.22 -6.54 -2.49
CA LEU A 309 -22.37 -7.97 -2.28
C LEU A 309 -23.28 -8.61 -3.35
N GLY A 310 -24.38 -7.94 -3.70
CA GLY A 310 -25.32 -8.40 -4.73
C GLY A 310 -24.77 -8.41 -6.16
N LYS A 311 -23.58 -7.85 -6.40
CA LYS A 311 -22.90 -7.94 -7.71
C LYS A 311 -21.98 -9.16 -7.83
N ARG A 312 -21.64 -9.80 -6.71
CA ARG A 312 -20.78 -10.99 -6.69
C ARG A 312 -21.59 -12.23 -7.12
N ASN A 313 -20.89 -13.24 -7.62
CA ASN A 313 -21.50 -14.54 -7.84
C ASN A 313 -21.86 -15.16 -6.48
N ALA A 314 -23.14 -15.46 -6.27
CA ALA A 314 -23.66 -16.00 -5.02
C ALA A 314 -23.01 -17.34 -4.63
N GLU A 315 -22.55 -18.15 -5.61
CA GLU A 315 -21.86 -19.41 -5.36
C GLU A 315 -20.50 -19.23 -4.67
N ASN A 316 -19.90 -18.05 -4.78
CA ASN A 316 -18.61 -17.72 -4.17
C ASN A 316 -18.75 -16.99 -2.83
N VAL A 317 -19.97 -16.75 -2.35
CA VAL A 317 -20.23 -16.00 -1.10
C VAL A 317 -20.64 -16.97 0.00
N PHE A 318 -19.86 -17.01 1.08
CA PHE A 318 -20.10 -17.86 2.23
C PHE A 318 -20.24 -17.00 3.48
N SER A 319 -21.46 -16.91 4.01
CA SER A 319 -21.73 -16.11 5.20
C SER A 319 -21.49 -16.88 6.49
N MET A 320 -20.94 -16.19 7.49
CA MET A 320 -20.67 -16.73 8.82
C MET A 320 -21.04 -15.72 9.90
N ASN A 321 -21.76 -16.16 10.92
CA ASN A 321 -22.03 -15.34 12.09
C ASN A 321 -20.83 -15.38 13.04
N ILE A 322 -20.36 -14.20 13.44
CA ILE A 322 -19.32 -14.04 14.45
C ILE A 322 -20.00 -13.85 15.81
N THR A 323 -19.73 -14.78 16.72
CA THR A 323 -20.39 -14.82 18.04
C THR A 323 -19.41 -14.62 19.19
N SER A 324 -18.11 -14.86 18.98
CA SER A 324 -17.09 -14.62 20.00
C SER A 324 -16.70 -13.15 20.07
N ALA A 325 -16.56 -12.63 21.28
CA ALA A 325 -15.94 -11.32 21.54
C ALA A 325 -14.42 -11.35 21.31
N GLU A 326 -13.80 -12.53 21.28
CA GLU A 326 -12.37 -12.72 21.07
C GLU A 326 -12.03 -12.87 19.58
N ILE A 327 -11.26 -11.91 19.06
CA ILE A 327 -10.89 -11.83 17.63
C ILE A 327 -10.02 -13.04 17.21
N ALA A 328 -9.11 -13.48 18.07
CA ALA A 328 -8.27 -14.66 17.80
C ALA A 328 -9.10 -15.94 17.62
N GLU A 329 -10.18 -16.10 18.37
CA GLU A 329 -11.08 -17.25 18.22
C GLU A 329 -11.88 -17.15 16.91
N ASN A 330 -12.34 -15.96 16.56
CA ASN A 330 -13.01 -15.72 15.27
C ASN A 330 -12.12 -16.09 14.07
N ALA A 331 -10.84 -15.74 14.11
CA ALA A 331 -9.88 -16.11 13.07
C ALA A 331 -9.74 -17.65 12.92
N LYS A 332 -9.66 -18.38 14.04
CA LYS A 332 -9.62 -19.86 14.02
C LYS A 332 -10.90 -20.46 13.44
N GLN A 333 -12.06 -19.93 13.83
CA GLN A 333 -13.35 -20.39 13.33
C GLN A 333 -13.49 -20.18 11.82
N ILE A 334 -13.02 -19.05 11.30
CA ILE A 334 -12.99 -18.77 9.85
C ILE A 334 -12.11 -19.80 9.11
N LEU A 335 -10.95 -20.17 9.67
CA LEU A 335 -10.08 -21.20 9.07
C LEU A 335 -10.73 -22.59 9.04
N ILE A 336 -11.44 -22.97 10.11
CA ILE A 336 -12.20 -24.22 10.18
C ILE A 336 -13.34 -24.19 9.14
N PHE A 337 -14.05 -23.06 9.06
CA PHE A 337 -15.16 -22.88 8.13
C PHE A 337 -14.73 -23.06 6.68
N ILE A 338 -13.62 -22.44 6.25
CA ILE A 338 -13.12 -22.64 4.88
C ILE A 338 -12.71 -24.07 4.61
N LYS A 339 -12.01 -24.74 5.54
CA LYS A 339 -11.62 -26.15 5.35
C LYS A 339 -12.84 -27.04 5.05
N ASN A 340 -13.96 -26.78 5.72
CA ASN A 340 -15.21 -27.50 5.50
C ASN A 340 -15.86 -27.18 4.15
N ILE A 341 -15.74 -25.94 3.65
CA ILE A 341 -16.22 -25.56 2.31
C ILE A 341 -15.40 -26.29 1.24
N SER A 342 -14.08 -26.20 1.31
CA SER A 342 -13.19 -26.83 0.32
C SER A 342 -13.36 -28.35 0.25
N ALA A 343 -13.64 -29.02 1.38
CA ALA A 343 -13.92 -30.45 1.41
C ALA A 343 -15.23 -30.82 0.70
N LYS A 344 -16.25 -29.95 0.72
CA LYS A 344 -17.55 -30.17 0.06
C LYS A 344 -17.54 -29.85 -1.43
N THR A 345 -16.63 -29.00 -1.90
CA THR A 345 -16.51 -28.67 -3.34
C THR A 345 -15.67 -29.70 -4.11
N LEU A 346 -14.87 -30.51 -3.41
CA LEU A 346 -14.04 -31.58 -3.97
C LEU A 346 -14.70 -32.98 -3.93
N ALA A 347 -15.86 -33.10 -3.27
CA ALA A 347 -16.69 -34.29 -3.21
C ALA A 347 -17.91 -34.12 -4.13
#